data_AF-A0A6G2RQW9-F1
#
_entry.id   AF-A0A6G2RQW9-F1
#
_cell.length_a   1.000
_cell.length_b   1.000
_cell.length_c   1.000
_cell.angle_alpha   90.00
_cell.angle_beta   90.00
_cell.angle_gamma   90.00
#
_symmetry.space_group_name_H-M   'P 1'
#
loop_
_entity.id
_entity.type
_entity.pdbx_description
1 polymer ?
#
loop_
_entity_poly.entity_id
_entity_poly.type
_entity_poly.pdbx_seq_one_letter_code
_entity_poly.pdbx_strand_id
1 'polypeptide(L)'
;MGSVTPWARETFGSLAGQLAEAIPACLVQAHERARHGHEGVHTQTLEAYGHGLHAVQYEALAAGLAPFEGATAIRLQGRTVMVIGNNVIYPIRYAKKDVPVTTARLRRAVGLRADLIRRHGPEPRQQAFDLGLDELDEQEVHPDIALLPPEYRLITIAYACSMERGVMRVEWGTAELRREDRYLIWHRHERLLPPADPRAA
;
A
#
# COMPACT_ATOMS: atom_id res chain seq x y z
N MET A 1 -3.53 -12.81 -18.22
CA MET A 1 -3.98 -13.19 -16.87
C MET A 1 -2.74 -13.60 -16.09
N GLY A 2 -2.37 -12.83 -15.06
CA GLY A 2 -1.27 -13.23 -14.18
C GLY A 2 -1.68 -14.50 -13.42
N SER A 3 -0.82 -15.52 -13.39
CA SER A 3 -1.13 -16.74 -12.64
C SER A 3 -1.20 -16.41 -11.14
N VAL A 4 -2.33 -16.70 -10.50
CA VAL A 4 -2.50 -16.59 -9.05
C VAL A 4 -1.46 -17.48 -8.38
N THR A 5 -0.60 -16.87 -7.57
CA THR A 5 0.44 -17.59 -6.84
C THR A 5 -0.17 -18.40 -5.67
N PRO A 6 0.56 -19.39 -5.14
CA PRO A 6 0.14 -20.08 -3.92
C PRO A 6 -0.08 -19.12 -2.74
N TRP A 7 0.82 -18.15 -2.54
CA TRP A 7 0.70 -17.17 -1.46
C TRP A 7 -0.54 -16.29 -1.61
N ALA A 8 -0.85 -15.82 -2.83
CA ALA A 8 -2.04 -15.01 -3.07
C ALA A 8 -3.31 -15.82 -2.76
N ARG A 9 -3.34 -17.11 -3.13
CA ARG A 9 -4.45 -18.01 -2.81
C ARG A 9 -4.57 -18.30 -1.31
N GLU A 10 -3.46 -18.46 -0.61
CA GLU A 10 -3.46 -18.61 0.86
C GLU A 10 -3.94 -17.34 1.57
N THR A 11 -3.59 -16.17 1.01
CA THR A 11 -3.91 -14.86 1.61
C THR A 11 -5.37 -14.47 1.38
N PHE A 12 -5.87 -14.67 0.15
CA PHE A 12 -7.18 -14.15 -0.29
C PHE A 12 -8.17 -15.24 -0.74
N GLY A 13 -7.79 -16.51 -0.68
CA GLY A 13 -8.65 -17.62 -1.09
C GLY A 13 -9.00 -17.56 -2.58
N SER A 14 -10.28 -17.81 -2.89
CA SER A 14 -10.83 -17.76 -4.25
C SER A 14 -10.83 -16.36 -4.86
N LEU A 15 -10.73 -15.30 -4.04
CA LEU A 15 -10.73 -13.91 -4.50
C LEU A 15 -9.39 -13.46 -5.07
N ALA A 16 -8.31 -14.21 -4.84
CA ALA A 16 -6.95 -13.83 -5.19
C ALA A 16 -6.80 -13.36 -6.65
N GLY A 17 -7.37 -14.08 -7.61
CA GLY A 17 -7.31 -13.71 -9.03
C GLY A 17 -8.05 -12.41 -9.34
N GLN A 18 -9.25 -12.25 -8.78
CA GLN A 18 -10.07 -11.07 -9.02
C GLN A 18 -9.45 -9.82 -8.36
N LEU A 19 -8.87 -9.96 -7.17
CA LEU A 19 -8.16 -8.87 -6.49
C LEU A 19 -6.87 -8.47 -7.23
N ALA A 20 -6.15 -9.44 -7.78
CA ALA A 20 -4.95 -9.18 -8.58
C ALA A 20 -5.25 -8.33 -9.83
N GLU A 21 -6.48 -8.42 -10.37
CA GLU A 21 -6.95 -7.59 -11.48
C GLU A 21 -7.57 -6.27 -11.02
N ALA A 22 -8.40 -6.31 -9.97
CA ALA A 22 -9.13 -5.14 -9.48
C ALA A 22 -8.22 -4.08 -8.86
N ILE A 23 -7.20 -4.48 -8.08
CA ILE A 23 -6.33 -3.54 -7.37
C ILE A 23 -5.57 -2.62 -8.34
N PRO A 24 -4.86 -3.13 -9.38
CA PRO A 24 -4.23 -2.26 -10.36
C PRO A 24 -5.22 -1.37 -11.11
N ALA A 25 -6.39 -1.89 -11.47
CA ALA A 25 -7.42 -1.10 -12.14
C ALA A 25 -7.89 0.09 -11.29
N CYS A 26 -8.08 -0.12 -9.98
CA CYS A 26 -8.40 0.94 -9.02
C CYS A 26 -7.29 2.01 -8.96
N LEU A 27 -6.02 1.60 -8.95
CA LEU A 27 -4.89 2.53 -8.91
C LEU A 27 -4.74 3.33 -10.21
N VAL A 28 -5.01 2.71 -11.36
CA VAL A 28 -5.06 3.41 -12.66
C VAL A 28 -6.19 4.44 -12.65
N GLN A 29 -7.39 4.06 -12.19
CA GLN A 29 -8.51 5.00 -12.05
C GLN A 29 -8.17 6.16 -11.10
N ALA A 30 -7.53 5.87 -9.97
CA ALA A 30 -7.05 6.89 -9.03
C ALA A 30 -6.05 7.85 -9.69
N HIS A 31 -5.13 7.34 -10.49
CA HIS A 31 -4.21 8.16 -11.28
C HIS A 31 -4.95 9.08 -12.25
N GLU A 32 -5.85 8.55 -13.07
CA GLU A 32 -6.59 9.36 -14.06
C GLU A 32 -7.44 10.44 -13.39
N ARG A 33 -8.11 10.11 -12.28
CA ARG A 33 -8.88 11.10 -11.49
C ARG A 33 -7.98 12.21 -10.94
N ALA A 34 -6.82 11.86 -10.40
CA ALA A 34 -5.86 12.84 -9.87
C ALA A 34 -5.24 13.70 -10.99
N ARG A 35 -4.98 13.10 -12.17
CA ARG A 35 -4.43 13.81 -13.32
C ARG A 35 -5.41 14.83 -13.86
N HIS A 36 -6.66 14.42 -14.12
CA HIS A 36 -7.73 15.34 -14.53
C HIS A 36 -7.96 16.46 -13.52
N GLY A 37 -7.97 16.12 -12.22
CA GLY A 37 -8.10 17.12 -11.16
C GLY A 37 -6.96 18.16 -11.21
N HIS A 38 -5.72 17.72 -11.43
CA HIS A 38 -4.58 18.63 -11.56
C HIS A 38 -4.62 19.47 -12.84
N GLU A 39 -5.00 18.87 -13.98
CA GLU A 39 -5.15 19.58 -15.26
C GLU A 39 -6.15 20.74 -15.15
N GLY A 40 -7.22 20.58 -14.36
CA GLY A 40 -8.21 21.63 -14.14
C GLY A 40 -7.76 22.82 -13.28
N VAL A 41 -6.75 22.66 -12.41
CA VAL A 41 -6.25 23.79 -11.57
C VAL A 41 -5.15 24.61 -12.23
N HIS A 42 -4.59 24.14 -13.36
CA HIS A 42 -3.57 24.86 -14.15
C HIS A 42 -2.37 25.41 -13.34
N THR A 43 -1.99 24.73 -12.26
CA THR A 43 -0.81 25.10 -11.46
C THR A 43 0.44 24.43 -12.02
N GLN A 44 1.58 25.11 -11.90
CA GLN A 44 2.88 24.53 -12.28
C GLN A 44 3.40 23.51 -11.27
N THR A 45 2.87 23.50 -10.05
CA THR A 45 3.31 22.59 -8.99
C THR A 45 2.52 21.29 -9.00
N LEU A 46 3.19 20.15 -8.74
CA LEU A 46 2.52 18.85 -8.63
C LEU A 46 1.77 18.66 -7.29
N GLU A 47 1.50 19.71 -6.55
CA GLU A 47 0.82 19.63 -5.25
C GLU A 47 -0.62 19.13 -5.42
N ALA A 48 -1.39 19.72 -6.34
CA ALA A 48 -2.75 19.27 -6.63
C ALA A 48 -2.80 17.79 -7.04
N TYR A 49 -1.86 17.36 -7.90
CA TYR A 49 -1.75 15.95 -8.29
C TYR A 49 -1.39 15.05 -7.11
N GLY A 50 -0.37 15.41 -6.34
CA GLY A 50 0.13 14.59 -5.24
C GLY A 50 -0.89 14.41 -4.11
N HIS A 51 -1.54 15.50 -3.69
CA HIS A 51 -2.60 15.47 -2.68
C HIS A 51 -3.86 14.78 -3.20
N GLY A 52 -4.26 15.08 -4.45
CA GLY A 52 -5.37 14.42 -5.12
C GLY A 52 -5.18 12.91 -5.18
N LEU A 53 -4.06 12.44 -5.75
CA LEU A 53 -3.74 11.02 -5.87
C LEU A 53 -3.79 10.30 -4.52
N HIS A 54 -3.23 10.93 -3.49
CA HIS A 54 -3.18 10.35 -2.16
C HIS A 54 -4.56 10.19 -1.52
N ALA A 55 -5.54 11.04 -1.85
CA ALA A 55 -6.94 10.87 -1.42
C ALA A 55 -7.65 9.83 -2.29
N VAL A 56 -7.64 10.01 -3.61
CA VAL A 56 -8.44 9.19 -4.54
C VAL A 56 -7.98 7.74 -4.64
N GLN A 57 -6.73 7.41 -4.27
CA GLN A 57 -6.29 6.01 -4.19
C GLN A 57 -7.13 5.20 -3.18
N TYR A 58 -7.52 5.81 -2.04
CA TYR A 58 -8.33 5.14 -1.04
C TYR A 58 -9.79 5.04 -1.50
N GLU A 59 -10.30 6.10 -2.13
CA GLU A 59 -11.66 6.09 -2.67
C GLU A 59 -11.84 5.07 -3.80
N ALA A 60 -10.88 5.00 -4.73
CA ALA A 60 -10.92 4.06 -5.84
C ALA A 60 -10.83 2.61 -5.35
N LEU A 61 -9.93 2.32 -4.40
CA LEU A 61 -9.86 1.00 -3.76
C LEU A 61 -11.14 0.70 -2.97
N ALA A 62 -11.71 1.67 -2.25
CA ALA A 62 -12.96 1.45 -1.53
C ALA A 62 -14.12 1.11 -2.47
N ALA A 63 -14.28 1.88 -3.55
CA ALA A 63 -15.33 1.63 -4.54
C ALA A 63 -15.12 0.31 -5.29
N GLY A 64 -13.89 0.04 -5.74
CA GLY A 64 -13.59 -1.15 -6.55
C GLY A 64 -13.53 -2.45 -5.75
N LEU A 65 -13.25 -2.39 -4.44
CA LEU A 65 -13.20 -3.58 -3.59
C LEU A 65 -14.48 -3.86 -2.81
N ALA A 66 -15.38 -2.88 -2.67
CA ALA A 66 -16.66 -3.06 -1.98
C ALA A 66 -17.54 -4.22 -2.51
N PRO A 67 -17.54 -4.56 -3.82
CA PRO A 67 -18.35 -5.68 -4.32
C PRO A 67 -17.86 -7.08 -3.92
N PHE A 68 -16.64 -7.22 -3.39
CA PHE A 68 -16.11 -8.54 -3.04
C PHE A 68 -16.75 -9.07 -1.75
N GLU A 69 -17.04 -10.38 -1.73
CA GLU A 69 -17.53 -11.06 -0.54
C GLU A 69 -16.52 -10.92 0.61
N GLY A 70 -17.02 -10.61 1.82
CA GLY A 70 -16.18 -10.40 2.99
C GLY A 70 -15.39 -9.08 2.99
N ALA A 71 -15.69 -8.17 2.06
CA ALA A 71 -15.12 -6.82 2.07
C ALA A 71 -15.77 -5.94 3.13
N THR A 72 -14.95 -5.34 3.99
CA THR A 72 -15.38 -4.38 5.02
C THR A 72 -14.59 -3.08 4.88
N ALA A 73 -15.28 -1.96 5.08
CA ALA A 73 -14.69 -0.63 5.04
C ALA A 73 -14.43 -0.13 6.47
N ILE A 74 -13.17 0.24 6.77
CA ILE A 74 -12.78 0.83 8.05
C ILE A 74 -12.23 2.22 7.82
N ARG A 75 -12.65 3.20 8.62
CA ARG A 75 -12.18 4.58 8.52
C ARG A 75 -10.98 4.81 9.43
N LEU A 76 -9.81 5.04 8.83
CA LEU A 76 -8.55 5.36 9.51
C LEU A 76 -8.07 6.74 9.05
N GLN A 77 -7.88 7.66 9.99
CA GLN A 77 -7.39 9.03 9.81
C GLN A 77 -8.13 9.77 8.69
N GLY A 78 -9.46 9.67 8.72
CA GLY A 78 -10.34 10.28 7.73
C GLY A 78 -10.34 9.60 6.35
N ARG A 79 -9.83 8.36 6.24
CA ARG A 79 -9.78 7.62 4.97
C ARG A 79 -10.35 6.24 5.11
N THR A 80 -11.01 5.78 4.06
CA THR A 80 -11.57 4.43 4.02
C THR A 80 -10.50 3.46 3.55
N VAL A 81 -10.17 2.49 4.40
CA VAL A 81 -9.29 1.37 4.09
C VAL A 81 -10.15 0.12 4.00
N MET A 82 -9.89 -0.70 3.00
CA MET A 82 -10.64 -1.94 2.77
C MET A 82 -9.98 -3.10 3.49
N VAL A 83 -10.80 -3.96 4.06
CA VAL A 83 -10.41 -5.22 4.68
C VAL A 83 -11.09 -6.34 3.91
N ILE A 84 -10.34 -7.34 3.45
CA ILE A 84 -10.87 -8.55 2.82
C ILE A 84 -10.54 -9.75 3.72
N GLY A 85 -11.56 -10.32 4.36
CA GLY A 85 -11.35 -11.27 5.46
C GLY A 85 -10.63 -10.58 6.62
N ASN A 86 -9.41 -11.01 6.95
CA ASN A 86 -8.57 -10.37 7.97
C ASN A 86 -7.41 -9.56 7.37
N ASN A 87 -7.46 -9.23 6.08
CA ASN A 87 -6.37 -8.58 5.36
C ASN A 87 -6.69 -7.12 5.07
N VAL A 88 -5.98 -6.21 5.71
CA VAL A 88 -6.09 -4.76 5.51
C VAL A 88 -5.32 -4.37 4.25
N ILE A 89 -6.01 -3.83 3.25
CA ILE A 89 -5.44 -3.44 1.95
C ILE A 89 -4.96 -1.99 2.02
N TYR A 90 -3.64 -1.78 2.09
CA TYR A 90 -3.07 -0.46 2.35
C TYR A 90 -2.18 0.06 1.19
N PRO A 91 -2.60 1.11 0.46
CA PRO A 91 -1.85 1.64 -0.67
C PRO A 91 -0.69 2.55 -0.27
N ILE A 92 0.47 2.36 -0.89
CA ILE A 92 1.65 3.22 -0.73
C ILE A 92 2.26 3.53 -2.11
N ARG A 93 2.21 4.80 -2.51
CA ARG A 93 3.05 5.30 -3.62
C ARG A 93 4.48 5.42 -3.12
N TYR A 94 5.34 4.46 -3.47
CA TYR A 94 6.72 4.44 -2.98
C TYR A 94 7.71 5.14 -3.93
N ALA A 95 7.37 5.24 -5.22
CA ALA A 95 8.27 5.84 -6.21
C ALA A 95 7.53 6.65 -7.28
N LYS A 96 8.27 7.61 -7.86
CA LYS A 96 7.86 8.40 -9.05
C LYS A 96 8.46 7.85 -10.35
N LYS A 97 9.31 6.82 -10.26
CA LYS A 97 10.00 6.17 -11.39
C LYS A 97 9.76 4.65 -11.27
N ASP A 98 9.85 3.92 -12.38
CA ASP A 98 9.81 2.45 -12.35
C ASP A 98 11.13 1.92 -11.76
N VAL A 99 11.14 1.74 -10.45
CA VAL A 99 12.25 1.15 -9.69
C VAL A 99 11.72 -0.02 -8.86
N PRO A 100 12.53 -1.03 -8.53
CA PRO A 100 12.07 -2.20 -7.76
C PRO A 100 11.42 -1.84 -6.42
N VAL A 101 10.42 -2.61 -6.00
CA VAL A 101 9.72 -2.40 -4.72
C VAL A 101 10.64 -2.53 -3.50
N THR A 102 11.74 -3.27 -3.63
CA THR A 102 12.79 -3.41 -2.59
C THR A 102 13.50 -2.10 -2.26
N THR A 103 13.32 -1.05 -3.08
CA THR A 103 13.80 0.30 -2.80
C THR A 103 12.79 1.14 -1.99
N ALA A 104 11.60 0.59 -1.71
CA ALA A 104 10.52 1.30 -1.04
C ALA A 104 10.94 1.70 0.39
N ARG A 105 10.63 2.95 0.73
CA ARG A 105 10.85 3.53 2.05
C ARG A 105 9.72 4.48 2.40
N LEU A 106 9.41 4.57 3.69
CA LEU A 106 8.47 5.58 4.19
C LEU A 106 9.09 6.97 4.15
N ARG A 107 8.24 7.99 4.09
CA ARG A 107 8.68 9.38 4.25
C ARG A 107 9.15 9.64 5.68
N ARG A 108 8.47 9.04 6.66
CA ARG A 108 8.75 9.11 8.10
C ARG A 108 8.51 7.72 8.70
N ALA A 109 9.35 7.31 9.64
CA ALA A 109 9.19 6.06 10.39
C ALA A 109 8.30 6.24 11.65
N VAL A 110 7.33 7.15 11.58
CA VAL A 110 6.42 7.49 12.68
C VAL A 110 5.00 7.77 12.15
N GLY A 111 4.01 7.68 13.03
CA GLY A 111 2.59 7.92 12.75
C GLY A 111 1.89 6.74 12.08
N LEU A 112 0.60 6.92 11.73
CA LEU A 112 -0.30 5.83 11.30
C LEU A 112 0.32 4.80 10.35
N ARG A 113 1.07 5.22 9.33
CA ARG A 113 1.71 4.29 8.38
C ARG A 113 2.73 3.37 9.04
N ALA A 114 3.59 3.94 9.88
CA ALA A 114 4.60 3.18 10.59
C ALA A 114 3.94 2.27 11.61
N ASP A 115 2.94 2.77 12.33
CA ASP A 115 2.22 2.01 13.36
C ASP A 115 1.42 0.84 12.75
N LEU A 116 0.78 1.05 11.59
CA LEU A 116 0.10 -0.01 10.84
C LEU A 116 1.06 -1.13 10.47
N ILE A 117 2.24 -0.78 9.95
CA ILE A 117 3.25 -1.78 9.54
C ILE A 117 3.84 -2.49 10.74
N ARG A 118 4.13 -1.77 11.83
CA ARG A 118 4.68 -2.37 13.05
C ARG A 118 3.70 -3.32 13.74
N ARG A 119 2.40 -2.98 13.76
CA ARG A 119 1.40 -3.77 14.48
C ARG A 119 0.76 -4.89 13.65
N HIS A 120 0.53 -4.66 12.36
CA HIS A 120 -0.18 -5.61 11.49
C HIS A 120 0.70 -6.16 10.36
N GLY A 121 1.93 -5.67 10.21
CA GLY A 121 2.91 -6.26 9.31
C GLY A 121 3.48 -7.58 9.86
N PRO A 122 4.38 -8.22 9.11
CA PRO A 122 5.06 -9.42 9.57
C PRO A 122 6.05 -9.10 10.71
N GLU A 123 6.29 -10.09 11.55
CA GLU A 123 7.32 -10.03 12.59
C GLU A 123 8.70 -9.69 12.01
N PRO A 124 9.51 -8.84 12.67
CA PRO A 124 10.85 -8.51 12.21
C PRO A 124 11.74 -9.74 11.98
N ARG A 125 12.38 -9.84 10.81
CA ARG A 125 13.33 -10.92 10.45
C ARG A 125 14.58 -10.94 11.31
N GLN A 126 15.01 -9.75 11.73
CA GLN A 126 16.10 -9.58 12.68
C GLN A 126 15.48 -9.04 13.96
N GLN A 127 15.49 -9.87 15.01
CA GLN A 127 15.20 -9.39 16.35
C GLN A 127 16.29 -8.40 16.74
N ALA A 128 15.91 -7.25 17.28
CA ALA A 128 16.87 -6.30 17.81
C ALA A 128 17.74 -7.03 18.85
N PHE A 129 19.05 -6.80 18.83
CA PHE A 129 19.89 -7.19 19.94
C PHE A 129 19.40 -6.42 21.16
N ASP A 130 18.77 -7.12 22.10
CA ASP A 130 18.37 -6.55 23.37
C ASP A 130 19.63 -6.23 24.18
N LEU A 131 20.06 -4.97 24.13
CA LEU A 131 21.22 -4.47 24.86
C LEU A 131 20.87 -4.07 26.30
N GLY A 132 19.66 -4.41 26.81
CA GLY A 132 19.24 -4.02 28.16
C GLY A 132 19.16 -2.51 28.36
N LEU A 133 19.09 -1.75 27.26
CA LEU A 133 18.72 -0.35 27.28
C LEU A 133 17.19 -0.36 27.19
N ASP A 134 16.51 -0.01 28.28
CA ASP A 134 15.07 0.28 28.24
C ASP A 134 14.84 1.28 27.09
N GLU A 135 14.35 0.78 25.95
CA GLU A 135 14.11 1.58 24.77
C GLU A 135 13.03 2.60 25.16
N LEU A 136 13.47 3.83 25.45
CA LEU A 136 12.65 5.03 25.49
C LEU A 136 12.08 5.29 24.09
N ASP A 137 11.13 4.46 23.67
CA ASP A 137 10.34 4.68 22.48
C ASP A 137 8.90 4.24 22.75
N GLU A 138 8.33 4.74 23.86
CA GLU A 138 6.87 4.91 24.01
C GLU A 138 6.41 5.98 23.01
N GLN A 139 6.56 5.67 21.74
CA GLN A 139 6.03 6.48 20.66
C GLN A 139 4.51 6.27 20.70
N GLU A 140 3.78 7.34 21.00
CA GLU A 140 2.33 7.30 21.17
C GLU A 140 1.68 6.72 19.89
N VAL A 141 1.17 5.50 20.01
CA VAL A 141 0.57 4.77 18.89
C VAL A 141 -0.65 5.54 18.41
N HIS A 142 -0.77 5.75 17.10
CA HIS A 142 -1.91 6.49 16.56
C HIS A 142 -3.24 5.83 16.98
N PRO A 143 -4.23 6.59 17.52
CA PRO A 143 -5.42 6.01 18.15
C PRO A 143 -6.24 5.11 17.20
N ASP A 144 -6.30 5.46 15.91
CA ASP A 144 -7.00 4.66 14.90
C ASP A 144 -6.44 3.24 14.71
N ILE A 145 -5.22 2.97 15.18
CA ILE A 145 -4.67 1.61 15.17
C ILE A 145 -5.50 0.67 16.06
N ALA A 146 -6.08 1.18 17.14
CA ALA A 146 -6.95 0.38 18.01
C ALA A 146 -8.28 -0.02 17.34
N LEU A 147 -8.64 0.60 16.21
CA LEU A 147 -9.82 0.23 15.43
C LEU A 147 -9.60 -1.07 14.62
N LEU A 148 -8.35 -1.54 14.52
CA LEU A 148 -8.01 -2.77 13.82
C LEU A 148 -7.77 -3.90 14.83
N PRO A 149 -8.51 -5.02 14.73
CA PRO A 149 -8.25 -6.20 15.55
C PRO A 149 -6.81 -6.70 15.41
N PRO A 150 -6.14 -7.15 16.50
CA PRO A 150 -4.75 -7.63 16.45
C PRO A 150 -4.50 -8.77 15.45
N GLU A 151 -5.51 -9.59 15.17
CA GLU A 151 -5.45 -10.70 14.21
C GLU A 151 -5.45 -10.24 12.75
N TYR A 152 -5.68 -8.95 12.49
CA TYR A 152 -5.62 -8.41 11.13
C TYR A 152 -4.18 -8.32 10.65
N ARG A 153 -4.00 -8.62 9.36
CA ARG A 153 -2.72 -8.57 8.67
C ARG A 153 -2.73 -7.44 7.65
N LEU A 154 -1.62 -6.71 7.57
CA LEU A 154 -1.43 -5.64 6.62
C LEU A 154 -0.90 -6.19 5.30
N ILE A 155 -1.68 -6.01 4.22
CA ILE A 155 -1.22 -6.22 2.86
C ILE A 155 -0.89 -4.85 2.27
N THR A 156 0.40 -4.62 2.08
CA THR A 156 0.90 -3.39 1.47
C THR A 156 0.75 -3.47 -0.04
N ILE A 157 0.01 -2.53 -0.62
CA ILE A 157 -0.10 -2.33 -2.07
C ILE A 157 0.88 -1.23 -2.46
N ALA A 158 2.12 -1.61 -2.79
CA ALA A 158 3.16 -0.68 -3.18
C ALA A 158 3.12 -0.43 -4.69
N TYR A 159 3.05 0.85 -5.07
CA TYR A 159 3.02 1.21 -6.49
C TYR A 159 3.96 2.37 -6.84
N ALA A 160 4.50 2.31 -8.06
CA ALA A 160 5.26 3.39 -8.67
C ALA A 160 4.38 4.11 -9.69
N CYS A 161 4.26 5.42 -9.52
CA CYS A 161 3.38 6.23 -10.35
C CYS A 161 3.93 7.64 -10.54
N SER A 162 3.83 8.20 -11.73
CA SER A 162 4.11 9.62 -12.03
C SER A 162 2.90 10.28 -12.68
N MET A 163 2.90 11.60 -12.80
CA MET A 163 1.82 12.29 -13.49
C MET A 163 1.85 11.99 -14.99
N GLU A 164 3.04 11.92 -15.57
CA GLU A 164 3.25 11.76 -17.01
C GLU A 164 3.10 10.31 -17.48
N ARG A 165 3.55 9.35 -16.66
CA ARG A 165 3.64 7.93 -17.04
C ARG A 165 2.54 7.07 -16.45
N GLY A 166 1.67 7.64 -15.62
CA GLY A 166 0.67 6.88 -14.89
C GLY A 166 1.26 5.84 -13.95
N VAL A 167 0.50 4.76 -13.70
CA VAL A 167 0.91 3.64 -12.84
C VAL A 167 1.83 2.71 -13.64
N MET A 168 3.10 2.67 -13.26
CA MET A 168 4.12 1.88 -13.97
C MET A 168 4.33 0.50 -13.34
N ARG A 169 4.07 0.38 -12.05
CA ARG A 169 4.28 -0.84 -11.27
C ARG A 169 3.34 -0.89 -10.11
N VAL A 170 2.78 -2.07 -9.87
CA VAL A 170 1.99 -2.40 -8.69
C VAL A 170 2.48 -3.73 -8.18
N GLU A 171 2.84 -3.78 -6.91
CA GLU A 171 3.19 -4.99 -6.19
C GLU A 171 2.39 -5.04 -4.88
N TRP A 172 1.98 -6.24 -4.50
CA TRP A 172 1.39 -6.46 -3.18
C TRP A 172 2.27 -7.36 -2.33
N GLY A 173 2.08 -7.34 -1.03
CA GLY A 173 2.82 -8.22 -0.15
C GLY A 173 2.82 -7.78 1.31
N THR A 174 3.67 -8.45 2.08
CA THR A 174 3.89 -8.17 3.50
C THR A 174 5.31 -7.64 3.67
N ALA A 175 5.43 -6.50 4.34
CA ALA A 175 6.71 -5.87 4.59
C ALA A 175 6.81 -5.42 6.05
N GLU A 176 7.97 -5.64 6.66
CA GLU A 176 8.32 -5.04 7.94
C GLU A 176 8.89 -3.64 7.70
N LEU A 177 8.74 -2.76 8.69
CA LEU A 177 9.44 -1.48 8.74
C LEU A 177 10.71 -1.68 9.57
N ARG A 178 11.88 -1.52 8.94
CA ARG A 178 13.16 -1.63 9.65
C ARG A 178 13.24 -0.56 10.75
N ARG A 179 13.56 -0.96 11.99
CA ARG A 179 13.59 -0.08 13.16
C ARG A 179 14.57 1.08 13.01
N GLU A 180 15.74 0.81 12.46
CA GLU A 180 16.86 1.74 12.35
C GLU A 180 16.63 2.86 11.33
N ASP A 181 15.73 2.65 10.36
CA ASP A 181 15.52 3.61 9.29
C ASP A 181 14.08 3.60 8.72
N ARG A 182 13.93 3.98 7.44
CA ARG A 182 12.63 4.12 6.80
C ARG A 182 12.35 3.04 5.78
N TYR A 183 13.24 2.06 5.61
CA TYR A 183 13.12 1.07 4.54
C TYR A 183 12.10 -0.01 4.89
N LEU A 184 11.41 -0.47 3.85
CA LEU A 184 10.53 -1.62 3.94
C LEU A 184 11.31 -2.87 3.54
N ILE A 185 11.37 -3.84 4.43
CA ILE A 185 11.95 -5.15 4.13
C ILE A 185 10.80 -6.09 3.77
N TRP A 186 10.76 -6.50 2.51
CA TRP A 186 9.70 -7.34 2.00
C TRP A 186 9.94 -8.80 2.36
N HIS A 187 9.02 -9.37 3.13
CA HIS A 187 9.00 -10.80 3.42
C HIS A 187 8.49 -11.60 2.22
N ARG A 188 7.43 -11.06 1.61
CA ARG A 188 6.79 -11.55 0.39
C ARG A 188 6.35 -10.33 -0.41
N HIS A 189 6.56 -10.39 -1.72
CA HIS A 189 5.97 -9.45 -2.65
C HIS A 189 5.79 -10.08 -4.02
N GLU A 190 4.76 -9.68 -4.73
CA GLU A 190 4.44 -10.19 -6.06
C GLU A 190 3.90 -9.06 -6.93
N ARG A 191 4.24 -9.10 -8.21
CA ARG A 191 3.85 -8.08 -9.17
C ARG A 191 2.43 -8.34 -9.67
N LEU A 192 1.59 -7.31 -9.64
CA LEU A 192 0.20 -7.37 -10.12
C LEU A 192 0.04 -6.90 -11.57
N LEU A 193 0.97 -6.10 -12.07
CA LEU A 193 1.03 -5.70 -13.48
C LEU A 193 2.14 -6.43 -14.21
N PRO A 194 1.93 -6.88 -15.46
CA PRO A 194 3.04 -7.35 -16.27
C PRO A 194 4.10 -6.25 -16.43
N PRO A 195 5.39 -6.59 -16.59
CA PRO A 195 6.40 -5.61 -16.97
C PRO A 195 5.95 -4.90 -18.24
N ALA A 196 6.08 -3.56 -18.27
CA ALA A 196 5.87 -2.80 -19.49
C ALA A 196 6.81 -3.34 -20.58
N ASP A 197 6.29 -3.54 -21.80
CA ASP A 197 7.12 -3.96 -22.93
C ASP A 197 8.11 -2.81 -23.26
N PRO A 198 9.43 -3.04 -23.14
CA PRO A 198 10.42 -2.01 -23.44
C PRO A 198 10.42 -1.59 -24.91
N ARG A 199 9.68 -2.26 -25.80
CA ARG A 199 9.59 -1.94 -27.24
C ARG A 199 8.43 -1.02 -27.63
N ALA A 200 7.58 -0.61 -26.68
CA ALA A 200 6.43 0.26 -26.95
C ALA A 200 6.67 1.74 -26.63
N ALA A 201 7.93 2.15 -26.44
CA ALA A 201 8.36 3.53 -26.16
C ALA A 201 9.19 4.09 -27.31
#